data_AF-A0A453A0G0-F1
#
_entry.id   AF-A0A453A0G0-F1
#
_cell.length_a   1.000
_cell.length_b   1.000
_cell.length_c   1.000
_cell.angle_alpha   90.00
_cell.angle_beta   90.00
_cell.angle_gamma   90.00
#
_symmetry.space_group_name_H-M   'P 1'
#
loop_
_entity.id
_entity.type
_entity.pdbx_description
1 polymer ?
#
loop_
_entity_poly.entity_id
_entity_poly.type
_entity_poly.pdbx_seq_one_letter_code
_entity_poly.pdbx_strand_id
1 'polypeptide(L)'
;MDMASGTISKISKKKHVFREPRSSVDVEMILNKYKEAIQSCCSKGSGDTSVNGALLMAVVGGKISEGINFSDGMGRCVVMVGLPYPSPDDMELMETIKHIGNYSSTSSVAGDDESLSRDDECKVEPGFGILRKSGKSGQEYYENLCMKAVNQCIGKLLCHLNIYDFLALVVK
;
A
#
# COMPACT_ATOMS: atom_id res chain seq x y z
N MET A 1 -0.08 26.24 -2.96
CA MET A 1 -1.14 25.37 -2.42
C MET A 1 -0.44 24.45 -1.41
N ASP A 2 -0.12 24.91 -0.18
CA ASP A 2 0.80 24.14 0.70
C ASP A 2 0.43 24.26 2.19
N MET A 3 -0.79 23.90 2.58
CA MET A 3 -1.14 23.74 4.00
C MET A 3 -0.56 22.45 4.62
N ALA A 4 -0.11 21.49 3.81
CA ALA A 4 0.54 20.26 4.28
C ALA A 4 1.99 20.45 4.79
N SER A 5 2.59 21.62 4.52
CA SER A 5 3.99 21.94 4.84
C SER A 5 4.29 21.92 6.35
N GLY A 6 3.34 22.35 7.19
CA GLY A 6 3.59 22.50 8.63
C GLY A 6 3.90 21.20 9.38
N THR A 7 3.25 20.09 9.04
CA THR A 7 3.44 18.80 9.73
C THR A 7 4.74 18.14 9.31
N ILE A 8 5.07 18.14 8.01
CA ILE A 8 6.32 17.55 7.53
C ILE A 8 7.53 18.35 8.04
N SER A 9 7.42 19.67 8.18
CA SER A 9 8.46 20.48 8.84
C SER A 9 8.67 20.10 10.31
N LYS A 10 7.60 19.77 11.05
CA LYS A 10 7.71 19.28 12.44
C LYS A 10 8.40 17.91 12.50
N ILE A 11 8.09 17.02 11.55
CA ILE A 11 8.73 15.70 11.46
C ILE A 11 10.20 15.85 11.09
N SER A 12 10.52 16.71 10.12
CA SER A 12 11.89 16.96 9.66
C SER A 12 12.80 17.54 10.73
N LYS A 13 12.24 18.16 11.79
CA LYS A 13 13.01 18.59 12.97
C LYS A 13 13.47 17.43 13.84
N LYS A 14 12.85 16.25 13.73
CA LYS A 14 13.13 15.07 14.55
C LYS A 14 13.67 13.89 13.76
N LYS A 15 13.38 13.78 12.46
CA LYS A 15 13.82 12.67 11.61
C LYS A 15 14.30 13.17 10.25
N HIS A 16 15.32 12.51 9.69
CA HIS A 16 15.68 12.71 8.29
C HIS A 16 14.62 12.09 7.38
N VAL A 17 13.96 12.92 6.56
CA VAL A 17 12.89 12.46 5.66
C VAL A 17 13.45 12.19 4.27
N PHE A 18 13.32 10.95 3.82
CA PHE A 18 13.65 10.49 2.49
C PHE A 18 12.37 10.15 1.72
N ARG A 19 12.41 10.32 0.40
CA ARG A 19 11.30 9.99 -0.49
C ARG A 19 11.79 9.09 -1.59
N GLU A 20 10.94 8.15 -1.98
CA GLU A 20 11.16 7.31 -3.14
C GLU A 20 11.36 8.18 -4.40
N PRO A 21 12.44 7.95 -5.15
CA PRO A 21 12.68 8.67 -6.39
C PRO A 21 11.80 8.15 -7.52
N ARG A 22 11.48 9.02 -8.49
CA ARG A 22 10.76 8.62 -9.71
C ARG A 22 11.62 7.76 -10.63
N SER A 23 12.94 7.93 -10.63
CA SER A 23 13.87 7.15 -11.43
C SER A 23 14.39 5.95 -10.64
N SER A 24 14.52 4.79 -11.30
CA SER A 24 15.08 3.58 -10.67
C SER A 24 16.57 3.73 -10.39
N VAL A 25 17.26 4.54 -11.19
CA VAL A 25 18.70 4.79 -11.06
C VAL A 25 19.03 5.45 -9.72
N ASP A 26 18.14 6.30 -9.21
CA ASP A 26 18.38 7.05 -7.98
C ASP A 26 18.02 6.26 -6.71
N VAL A 27 17.37 5.08 -6.85
CA VAL A 27 16.88 4.29 -5.71
C VAL A 27 18.03 3.89 -4.80
N GLU A 28 19.12 3.35 -5.37
CA GLU A 28 20.29 2.92 -4.61
C GLU A 28 20.96 4.09 -3.87
N MET A 29 21.06 5.25 -4.52
CA MET A 29 21.60 6.46 -3.88
C MET A 29 20.77 6.87 -2.67
N ILE A 30 19.44 6.88 -2.77
CA ILE A 30 18.56 7.26 -1.66
C ILE A 30 18.64 6.23 -0.52
N LEU A 31 18.70 4.93 -0.83
CA LEU A 31 18.84 3.88 0.18
C LEU A 31 20.16 3.96 0.92
N ASN A 32 21.26 4.26 0.23
CA ASN A 32 22.57 4.45 0.87
C ASN A 32 22.56 5.66 1.80
N LYS A 33 22.02 6.81 1.35
CA LYS A 33 21.84 8.00 2.21
C LYS A 33 20.96 7.72 3.43
N TYR A 34 19.89 6.92 3.25
CA TYR A 34 19.02 6.49 4.32
C TYR A 34 19.76 5.64 5.37
N LYS A 35 20.56 4.67 4.90
CA LYS A 35 21.37 3.79 5.76
C LYS A 35 22.42 4.59 6.54
N GLU A 36 23.14 5.49 5.87
CA GLU A 36 24.11 6.38 6.51
C GLU A 36 23.48 7.26 7.58
N ALA A 37 22.27 7.79 7.33
CA ALA A 37 21.54 8.59 8.30
C ALA A 37 21.15 7.78 9.54
N ILE A 38 20.70 6.53 9.38
CA ILE A 38 20.38 5.65 10.51
C ILE A 38 21.64 5.33 11.33
N GLN A 39 22.72 4.93 10.67
CA GLN A 39 23.99 4.58 11.34
C GLN A 39 24.56 5.78 12.10
N SER A 40 24.53 6.97 11.50
CA SER A 40 24.95 8.22 12.15
C SER A 40 24.16 8.53 13.43
N CYS A 41 22.89 8.11 13.51
CA CYS A 41 22.07 8.27 14.71
C CYS A 41 22.35 7.20 15.77
N CYS A 42 22.70 5.98 15.37
CA CYS A 42 23.01 4.89 16.29
C CYS A 42 24.37 5.06 16.99
N SER A 43 25.36 5.68 16.33
CA SER A 43 26.71 5.85 16.88
C SER A 43 26.87 7.06 17.80
N LYS A 44 25.94 8.03 17.75
CA LYS A 44 25.95 9.21 18.62
C LYS A 44 25.13 8.91 19.87
N GLY A 45 25.78 8.41 20.92
CA GLY A 45 25.11 8.17 22.21
C GLY A 45 24.52 9.46 22.77
N SER A 46 23.18 9.50 22.92
CA SER A 46 22.28 10.36 23.71
C SER A 46 22.67 11.82 24.04
N GLY A 47 23.65 12.41 23.34
CA GLY A 47 24.20 13.72 23.57
C GLY A 47 23.98 14.61 22.36
N ASP A 48 22.98 15.47 22.47
CA ASP A 48 22.93 16.77 21.79
C ASP A 48 22.82 16.78 20.24
N THR A 49 22.05 15.87 19.65
CA THR A 49 21.54 16.08 18.28
C THR A 49 20.01 15.97 18.24
N SER A 50 19.34 17.00 17.73
CA SER A 50 17.87 17.14 17.75
C SER A 50 17.13 16.18 16.82
N VAL A 51 17.84 15.58 15.86
CA VAL A 51 17.30 14.66 14.86
C VAL A 51 17.78 13.24 15.17
N ASN A 52 16.83 12.34 15.46
CA ASN A 52 17.12 10.94 15.74
C ASN A 52 16.37 10.04 14.75
N GLY A 53 17.14 9.32 13.95
CA GLY A 53 16.68 8.36 12.98
C GLY A 53 16.17 8.98 11.68
N ALA A 54 15.59 8.14 10.85
CA ALA A 54 15.13 8.48 9.51
C ALA A 54 13.71 7.96 9.24
N LEU A 55 13.04 8.59 8.29
CA LEU A 55 11.73 8.21 7.75
C LEU A 55 11.88 8.08 6.23
N LEU A 56 11.55 6.92 5.69
CA LEU A 56 11.50 6.70 4.25
C LEU A 56 10.04 6.65 3.80
N MET A 57 9.66 7.56 2.91
CA MET A 57 8.33 7.59 2.30
C MET A 57 8.40 6.88 0.95
N ALA A 58 7.64 5.80 0.81
CA ALA A 58 7.53 5.01 -0.42
C ALA A 58 6.05 4.82 -0.79
N VAL A 59 5.80 4.46 -2.05
CA VAL A 59 4.46 4.19 -2.57
C VAL A 59 4.29 2.68 -2.73
N VAL A 60 3.13 2.15 -2.39
CA VAL A 60 2.79 0.73 -2.62
C VAL A 60 2.72 0.46 -4.13
N GLY A 61 3.32 -0.64 -4.58
CA GLY A 61 3.53 -0.87 -6.01
C GLY A 61 4.69 -0.06 -6.61
N GLY A 62 5.45 0.62 -5.75
CA GLY A 62 6.64 1.37 -6.12
C GLY A 62 7.88 0.50 -6.14
N LYS A 63 8.97 1.10 -6.59
CA LYS A 63 10.27 0.45 -6.78
C LYS A 63 10.85 -0.01 -5.47
N ILE A 64 10.70 0.81 -4.42
CA ILE A 64 11.20 0.50 -3.09
C ILE A 64 10.31 -0.53 -2.40
N SER A 65 8.98 -0.39 -2.50
CA SER A 65 8.05 -1.27 -1.78
C SER A 65 8.03 -2.71 -2.32
N GLU A 66 8.28 -2.89 -3.62
CA GLU A 66 8.29 -4.22 -4.25
C GLU A 66 9.70 -4.80 -4.43
N GLY A 67 10.65 -3.96 -4.85
CA GLY A 67 11.93 -4.39 -5.41
C GLY A 67 13.08 -4.46 -4.41
N ILE A 68 12.91 -3.97 -3.18
CA ILE A 68 14.00 -3.84 -2.22
C ILE A 68 13.69 -4.64 -0.95
N ASN A 69 14.67 -5.40 -0.48
CA ASN A 69 14.63 -6.04 0.83
C ASN A 69 15.42 -5.17 1.82
N PHE A 70 14.80 -4.86 2.96
CA PHE A 70 15.47 -4.06 3.99
C PHE A 70 16.33 -4.96 4.86
N SER A 71 17.62 -4.64 4.97
CA SER A 71 18.53 -5.37 5.86
C SER A 71 18.29 -5.00 7.33
N ASP A 72 18.90 -5.76 8.24
CA ASP A 72 18.81 -5.52 9.68
C ASP A 72 19.07 -4.07 10.08
N GLY A 73 18.20 -3.58 10.98
CA GLY A 73 18.31 -2.23 11.54
C GLY A 73 17.90 -1.11 10.59
N MET A 74 17.46 -1.40 9.36
CA MET A 74 16.93 -0.38 8.44
C MET A 74 15.48 0.01 8.74
N GLY A 75 14.69 -0.85 9.37
CA GLY A 75 13.31 -0.58 9.77
C GLY A 75 13.10 -0.85 11.27
N ARG A 76 12.04 -0.27 11.85
CA ARG A 76 11.54 -0.60 13.21
C ARG A 76 10.02 -0.50 13.32
N CYS A 77 9.41 0.20 12.37
CA CYS A 77 7.99 0.47 12.32
C CYS A 77 7.64 0.70 10.86
N VAL A 78 6.53 0.11 10.45
CA VAL A 78 5.93 0.31 9.14
C VAL A 78 4.63 1.03 9.35
N VAL A 79 4.44 2.16 8.67
CA VAL A 79 3.18 2.89 8.69
C VAL A 79 2.61 2.84 7.30
N MET A 80 1.43 2.24 7.18
CA MET A 80 0.68 2.23 5.93
C MET A 80 -0.43 3.27 6.02
N VAL A 81 -0.44 4.21 5.08
CA VAL A 81 -1.43 5.28 5.03
C VAL A 81 -2.39 5.00 3.88
N GLY A 82 -3.62 4.64 4.21
CA GLY A 82 -4.63 4.17 3.27
C GLY A 82 -4.46 2.71 2.87
N LEU A 83 -5.30 2.27 1.94
CA LEU A 83 -5.27 0.93 1.34
C LEU A 83 -5.01 1.03 -0.17
N PRO A 84 -4.13 0.20 -0.73
CA PRO A 84 -3.73 0.24 -2.14
C PRO A 84 -4.78 -0.46 -3.02
N TYR A 85 -6.01 0.05 -2.98
CA TYR A 85 -7.05 -0.47 -3.86
C TYR A 85 -6.74 -0.14 -5.31
N PRO A 86 -6.88 -1.10 -6.22
CA PRO A 86 -6.73 -0.84 -7.64
C PRO A 86 -7.86 0.06 -8.13
N SER A 87 -7.59 0.84 -9.18
CA SER A 87 -8.57 1.78 -9.70
C SER A 87 -9.82 1.01 -10.16
N PRO A 88 -11.02 1.40 -9.72
CA PRO A 88 -12.24 0.80 -10.22
C PRO A 88 -12.50 1.15 -11.70
N ASP A 89 -11.82 2.15 -12.25
CA ASP A 89 -11.99 2.54 -13.65
C ASP A 89 -11.20 1.64 -14.63
N ASP A 90 -10.45 0.67 -14.11
CA ASP A 90 -9.76 -0.32 -14.93
C ASP A 90 -10.76 -1.32 -15.53
N MET A 91 -10.89 -1.30 -16.85
CA MET A 91 -11.82 -2.16 -17.59
C MET A 91 -11.48 -3.64 -17.45
N GLU A 92 -10.19 -4.02 -17.43
CA GLU A 92 -9.77 -5.42 -17.30
C GLU A 92 -10.15 -5.97 -15.92
N LEU A 93 -9.98 -5.14 -14.88
CA LEU A 93 -10.38 -5.46 -13.53
C LEU A 93 -11.90 -5.65 -13.43
N MET A 94 -12.68 -4.75 -14.03
CA MET A 94 -14.14 -4.82 -13.98
C MET A 94 -14.70 -6.04 -14.72
N GLU A 95 -14.12 -6.39 -15.87
CA GLU A 95 -14.49 -7.59 -16.60
C GLU A 95 -14.18 -8.85 -15.78
N THR A 96 -13.00 -8.89 -15.15
CA THR A 96 -12.59 -9.99 -14.27
C THR A 96 -13.55 -10.15 -13.09
N ILE A 97 -13.91 -9.05 -12.43
CA ILE A 97 -14.84 -9.05 -11.29
C ILE A 97 -16.23 -9.52 -11.71
N LYS A 98 -16.72 -9.08 -12.88
CA LYS A 98 -17.98 -9.53 -13.46
C LYS A 98 -17.95 -11.03 -13.75
N HIS A 99 -16.86 -11.53 -14.33
CA HIS A 99 -16.70 -12.95 -14.64
C HIS A 99 -16.68 -13.80 -13.36
N ILE A 100 -15.94 -13.39 -12.33
CA ILE A 100 -15.89 -14.09 -11.04
C ILE A 100 -17.27 -14.11 -10.38
N GLY A 101 -17.98 -12.97 -10.38
CA GLY A 101 -19.34 -12.89 -9.85
C GLY A 101 -20.28 -13.89 -10.52
N ASN A 102 -20.24 -13.97 -11.86
CA ASN A 102 -21.05 -14.91 -12.62
C ASN A 102 -20.66 -16.39 -12.38
N TYR A 103 -19.36 -16.67 -12.24
CA TYR A 103 -18.87 -18.04 -12.02
C TYR A 103 -19.34 -18.61 -10.67
N SER A 104 -19.34 -17.79 -9.62
CA SER A 104 -19.85 -18.17 -8.29
C SER A 104 -21.37 -18.43 -8.29
N SER A 105 -22.13 -17.74 -9.15
CA SER A 105 -23.57 -18.01 -9.33
C SER A 105 -23.81 -19.33 -10.09
N THR A 106 -22.95 -19.69 -11.03
CA THR A 106 -23.10 -20.96 -11.78
C THR A 106 -22.69 -22.20 -10.99
N SER A 107 -21.91 -22.04 -9.91
CA SER A 107 -21.48 -23.14 -9.04
C SER A 107 -22.45 -23.38 -7.86
N SER A 108 -23.49 -22.56 -7.71
CA SER A 108 -24.56 -22.69 -6.72
C SER A 108 -25.89 -23.11 -7.37
N VAL A 109 -25.92 -24.30 -7.96
CA VAL A 109 -27.21 -24.98 -8.27
C VAL A 109 -27.73 -25.63 -6.99
N ALA A 110 -28.39 -24.84 -6.14
CA ALA A 110 -29.50 -25.24 -5.27
C ALA A 110 -29.97 -24.01 -4.43
N GLY A 111 -31.14 -23.45 -4.75
CA GLY A 111 -31.91 -22.59 -3.85
C GLY A 111 -32.05 -21.11 -4.24
N ASP A 112 -33.03 -20.84 -5.10
CA ASP A 112 -34.06 -19.78 -5.05
C ASP A 112 -33.73 -18.45 -4.31
N ASP A 113 -33.57 -17.34 -5.04
CA ASP A 113 -34.61 -16.30 -5.20
C ASP A 113 -34.13 -15.11 -6.06
N GLU A 114 -35.11 -14.56 -6.76
CA GLU A 114 -35.09 -13.60 -7.88
C GLU A 114 -34.55 -12.19 -7.56
N SER A 115 -33.73 -11.67 -8.48
CA SER A 115 -33.90 -10.31 -9.04
C SER A 115 -33.00 -10.12 -10.25
N LEU A 116 -33.33 -10.83 -11.35
CA LEU A 116 -32.84 -10.44 -12.66
C LEU A 116 -33.56 -9.16 -13.13
N SER A 117 -32.92 -8.01 -12.98
CA SER A 117 -33.17 -6.89 -13.90
C SER A 117 -32.21 -7.03 -15.09
N ARG A 118 -32.74 -7.65 -16.16
CA ARG A 118 -32.17 -7.61 -17.50
C ARG A 118 -32.45 -6.24 -18.11
N ASP A 119 -31.56 -5.29 -17.86
CA ASP A 119 -31.43 -4.11 -18.70
C ASP A 119 -30.05 -4.14 -19.37
N ASP A 120 -30.06 -4.71 -20.57
CA ASP A 120 -28.98 -4.65 -21.55
C ASP A 120 -28.95 -3.22 -22.10
N GLU A 121 -28.25 -2.32 -21.40
CA GLU A 121 -27.92 -1.01 -21.96
C GLU A 121 -26.50 -0.64 -21.51
N CYS A 122 -25.61 -0.42 -22.48
CA CYS A 122 -24.22 0.01 -22.27
C CYS A 122 -24.20 1.46 -21.75
N LYS A 123 -24.59 1.65 -20.50
CA LYS A 123 -24.28 2.86 -19.74
C LYS A 123 -22.92 2.66 -19.11
N VAL A 124 -22.04 3.62 -19.35
CA VAL A 124 -20.73 3.73 -18.70
C VAL A 124 -21.00 4.06 -17.23
N GLU A 125 -21.30 3.04 -16.43
CA GLU A 125 -21.43 3.18 -14.99
C GLU A 125 -20.02 3.36 -14.40
N PRO A 126 -19.84 4.25 -13.40
CA PRO A 126 -18.56 4.38 -12.69
C PRO A 126 -18.14 3.01 -12.16
N GLY A 127 -16.84 2.68 -12.15
CA GLY A 127 -16.37 1.36 -11.76
C GLY A 127 -16.88 0.85 -10.39
N PHE A 128 -17.14 1.77 -9.46
CA PHE A 128 -17.77 1.48 -8.17
C PHE A 128 -19.19 0.87 -8.30
N GLY A 129 -19.94 1.23 -9.35
CA GLY A 129 -21.27 0.68 -9.62
C GLY A 129 -21.23 -0.80 -10.01
N ILE A 130 -20.18 -1.23 -10.72
CA ILE A 130 -19.96 -2.63 -11.10
C ILE A 130 -19.51 -3.43 -9.88
N LEU A 131 -18.55 -2.93 -9.10
CA LEU A 131 -18.10 -3.53 -7.83
C LEU A 131 -19.25 -3.77 -6.84
N ARG A 132 -20.20 -2.83 -6.75
CA ARG A 132 -21.36 -2.98 -5.87
C ARG A 132 -22.34 -4.06 -6.35
N LYS A 133 -22.43 -4.26 -7.66
CA LYS A 133 -23.32 -5.24 -8.30
C LYS A 133 -22.69 -6.64 -8.38
N SER A 134 -21.38 -6.73 -8.51
CA SER A 134 -20.66 -7.99 -8.41
C SER A 134 -20.85 -8.54 -6.99
N GLY A 135 -21.48 -9.70 -6.86
CA GLY A 135 -21.78 -10.31 -5.56
C GLY A 135 -20.54 -10.53 -4.68
N LYS A 136 -20.74 -11.16 -3.51
CA LYS A 136 -19.71 -11.29 -2.46
C LYS A 136 -18.33 -11.74 -2.98
N SER A 137 -18.28 -12.69 -3.92
CA SER A 137 -17.03 -13.20 -4.49
C SER A 137 -16.25 -12.18 -5.33
N GLY A 138 -16.94 -11.25 -6.02
CA GLY A 138 -16.28 -10.17 -6.76
C GLY A 138 -15.70 -9.11 -5.82
N GLN A 139 -16.43 -8.78 -4.76
CA GLN A 139 -15.95 -7.87 -3.71
C GLN A 139 -14.75 -8.46 -2.97
N GLU A 140 -14.83 -9.74 -2.61
CA GLU A 140 -13.73 -10.48 -1.96
C GLU A 140 -12.48 -10.53 -2.86
N TYR A 141 -12.64 -10.70 -4.17
CA TYR A 141 -11.51 -10.62 -5.11
C TYR A 141 -10.84 -9.24 -5.08
N TYR A 142 -11.62 -8.17 -5.08
CA TYR A 142 -11.11 -6.79 -5.01
C TYR A 142 -10.38 -6.50 -3.69
N GLU A 143 -10.94 -6.95 -2.56
CA GLU A 143 -10.28 -6.87 -1.26
C GLU A 143 -8.99 -7.69 -1.22
N ASN A 144 -9.02 -8.91 -1.76
CA ASN A 144 -7.84 -9.77 -1.84
C ASN A 144 -6.73 -9.15 -2.68
N LEU A 145 -7.06 -8.42 -3.74
CA LEU A 145 -6.07 -7.72 -4.56
C LEU A 145 -5.38 -6.60 -3.78
N CYS A 146 -6.14 -5.82 -3.01
CA CYS A 146 -5.59 -4.84 -2.07
C CYS A 146 -4.69 -5.52 -1.01
N MET A 147 -5.18 -6.58 -0.36
CA MET A 147 -4.43 -7.28 0.68
C MET A 147 -3.16 -7.95 0.16
N LYS A 148 -3.14 -8.43 -1.10
CA LYS A 148 -1.92 -8.93 -1.74
C LYS A 148 -0.85 -7.86 -1.84
N ALA A 149 -1.20 -6.65 -2.29
CA ALA A 149 -0.25 -5.54 -2.39
C ALA A 149 0.27 -5.10 -1.01
N VAL A 150 -0.62 -5.03 -0.01
CA VAL A 150 -0.26 -4.77 1.40
C VAL A 150 0.76 -5.80 1.89
N ASN A 151 0.43 -7.09 1.75
CA ASN A 151 1.24 -8.18 2.26
C ASN A 151 2.59 -8.28 1.54
N GLN A 152 2.63 -7.95 0.24
CA GLN A 152 3.88 -7.88 -0.52
C GLN A 152 4.82 -6.83 0.05
N CYS A 153 4.30 -5.64 0.37
CA CYS A 153 5.11 -4.55 0.95
C CYS A 153 5.58 -4.88 2.36
N ILE A 154 4.66 -5.39 3.20
CA ILE A 154 4.94 -5.74 4.59
C ILE A 154 5.95 -6.89 4.68
N GLY A 155 5.76 -7.94 3.88
CA GLY A 155 6.65 -9.10 3.87
C GLY A 155 8.10 -8.71 3.59
N LYS A 156 8.35 -7.84 2.62
CA LYS A 156 9.70 -7.36 2.27
C LYS A 156 10.37 -6.52 3.35
N LEU A 157 9.59 -5.88 4.22
CA LEU A 157 10.09 -4.98 5.25
C LEU A 157 10.29 -5.67 6.60
N LEU A 158 9.52 -6.72 6.89
CA LEU A 158 9.60 -7.49 8.14
C LEU A 158 10.48 -8.75 8.06
N CYS A 159 11.02 -9.10 6.89
CA CYS A 159 11.79 -10.33 6.69
C CYS A 159 13.07 -10.49 7.54
N HIS A 160 13.50 -9.47 8.30
CA HIS A 160 14.81 -9.51 8.95
C HIS A 160 14.87 -9.16 10.44
N LEU A 161 13.83 -8.61 11.10
CA LEU A 161 14.01 -8.10 12.47
C LEU A 161 13.50 -8.98 13.61
N ASN A 162 14.42 -9.26 14.52
CA ASN A 162 14.23 -9.95 15.80
C ASN A 162 13.56 -9.08 16.89
N ILE A 163 12.81 -8.00 16.55
CA ILE A 163 12.39 -6.98 17.53
C ILE A 163 11.03 -6.36 17.16
N TYR A 164 10.01 -6.57 18.01
CA TYR A 164 8.78 -5.79 18.22
C TYR A 164 8.35 -4.82 17.11
N ASP A 165 8.01 -5.33 15.92
CA ASP A 165 7.55 -4.47 14.83
C ASP A 165 6.10 -4.01 15.07
N PHE A 166 5.93 -2.69 15.22
CA PHE A 166 4.63 -2.04 15.29
C PHE A 166 4.17 -1.67 13.88
N LEU A 167 3.12 -2.34 13.39
CA LEU A 167 2.41 -1.97 12.17
C LEU A 167 1.29 -0.99 12.54
N ALA A 168 1.39 0.25 12.07
CA ALA A 168 0.29 1.21 12.15
C ALA A 168 -0.37 1.33 10.78
N LEU A 169 -1.58 0.77 10.64
CA LEU A 169 -2.44 1.02 9.49
C LEU A 169 -3.29 2.26 9.80
N VAL A 170 -3.05 3.35 9.09
CA VAL A 170 -3.89 4.55 9.14
C VAL A 170 -4.85 4.46 7.95
N VAL A 171 -6.03 3.86 8.17
CA VAL A 171 -7.13 3.92 7.19
C VAL A 171 -7.84 5.27 7.37
N LYS A 172 -8.05 5.99 6.27
CA LYS A 172 -8.89 7.20 6.24
C LYS A 172 -10.23 6.86 5.62
#